data_AF-A0A3D8SY00-F1
#
_entry.id   AF-A0A3D8SY00-F1
#
_cell.length_a   1.000
_cell.length_b   1.000
_cell.length_c   1.000
_cell.angle_alpha   90.00
_cell.angle_beta   90.00
_cell.angle_gamma   90.00
#
_symmetry.space_group_name_H-M   'P 1'
#
loop_
_entity.id
_entity.type
_entity.pdbx_description
1 polymer ?
#
loop_
_entity_poly.entity_id
_entity_poly.type
_entity_poly.pdbx_seq_one_letter_code
_entity_poly.pdbx_strand_id
1 'polypeptide(L)'
;MLSRSPSPEFSPLAIGEDLTPLPAYKAASTASIHFSSLLSPPLLLHEDLANGCGGQLWPAGMVLAQHILRYHRDGLKEARILELGAGGGLVGLGVALGCPVENALYISDQENMLDLMEKNVILNKLQSRVEPLVLNWGEPLPDVTVQQCPNVILAADCVYFEPAFPLLLDTLEKLLDLCNDAVIYFCFKKRRRADMQFMKNAKKKFVIEEVEDQDRSTFSREGLFLYTFKRKS
;
A
#
# COMPACT_ATOMS: atom_id res chain seq x y z
N MET A 1 39.90 -29.63 -8.54
CA MET A 1 38.59 -29.79 -7.87
C MET A 1 38.45 -28.61 -6.91
N LEU A 2 37.66 -27.60 -7.27
CA LEU A 2 37.46 -26.41 -6.43
C LEU A 2 36.38 -26.74 -5.37
N SER A 3 36.74 -26.55 -4.10
CA SER A 3 35.88 -26.81 -2.95
C SER A 3 34.68 -25.88 -2.94
N ARG A 4 33.49 -26.45 -2.67
CA ARG A 4 32.25 -25.71 -2.44
C ARG A 4 32.40 -24.88 -1.17
N SER A 5 32.17 -23.58 -1.28
CA SER A 5 31.99 -22.70 -0.11
C SER A 5 30.78 -23.18 0.70
N PRO A 6 30.89 -23.28 2.04
CA PRO A 6 29.77 -23.72 2.86
C PRO A 6 28.64 -22.68 2.82
N SER A 7 27.40 -23.15 2.78
CA SER A 7 26.21 -22.32 2.96
C SER A 7 26.29 -21.59 4.31
N PRO A 8 25.89 -20.31 4.39
CA PRO A 8 25.93 -19.59 5.66
C PRO A 8 25.02 -20.27 6.69
N GLU A 9 25.56 -20.48 7.89
CA GLU A 9 24.82 -21.01 9.03
C GLU A 9 23.69 -20.05 9.42
N PHE A 10 22.48 -20.59 9.51
CA PHE A 10 21.32 -19.86 10.04
C PHE A 10 21.54 -19.65 11.54
N SER A 11 21.98 -18.45 11.92
CA SER A 11 22.06 -18.04 13.33
C SER A 11 20.76 -17.35 13.73
N PRO A 12 19.95 -17.91 14.65
CA PRO A 12 18.72 -17.29 15.14
C PRO A 12 18.96 -15.95 15.88
N LEU A 13 20.23 -15.63 16.17
CA LEU A 13 20.66 -14.42 16.87
C LEU A 13 21.16 -13.31 15.93
N ALA A 14 21.17 -13.54 14.60
CA ALA A 14 21.41 -12.49 13.61
C ALA A 14 20.15 -11.63 13.30
N ILE A 15 19.05 -11.87 14.03
CA ILE A 15 17.81 -11.11 13.97
C ILE A 15 17.97 -9.88 14.88
N GLY A 16 18.71 -8.89 14.43
CA GLY A 16 18.96 -7.70 15.24
C GLY A 16 19.66 -6.60 14.47
N GLU A 17 18.87 -5.77 13.77
CA GLU A 17 19.07 -4.33 13.47
C GLU A 17 18.15 -3.85 12.31
N ASP A 18 17.49 -4.76 11.58
CA ASP A 18 16.85 -4.44 10.29
C ASP A 18 15.30 -4.41 10.28
N LEU A 19 14.66 -4.39 11.44
CA LEU A 19 13.20 -4.26 11.51
C LEU A 19 12.82 -2.90 12.09
N THR A 20 11.93 -2.20 11.39
CA THR A 20 11.21 -1.06 11.96
C THR A 20 10.55 -1.51 13.27
N PRO A 21 10.71 -0.77 14.40
CA PRO A 21 10.14 -1.18 15.67
C PRO A 21 8.64 -1.42 15.51
N LEU A 22 8.20 -2.62 15.87
CA LEU A 22 6.78 -2.95 15.91
C LEU A 22 6.12 -2.06 16.97
N PRO A 23 4.93 -1.52 16.71
CA PRO A 23 4.20 -0.78 17.71
C PRO A 23 3.84 -1.67 18.89
N ALA A 24 3.65 -1.04 20.06
CA ALA A 24 3.23 -1.73 21.27
C ALA A 24 1.94 -2.51 21.02
N TYR A 25 1.86 -3.72 21.59
CA TYR A 25 0.71 -4.61 21.47
C TYR A 25 -0.59 -3.85 21.80
N LYS A 26 -1.42 -3.62 20.77
CA LYS A 26 -2.73 -2.97 20.87
C LYS A 26 -3.78 -4.07 20.78
N ALA A 27 -4.72 -4.09 21.73
CA ALA A 27 -5.86 -5.00 21.64
C ALA A 27 -6.67 -4.72 20.37
N ALA A 28 -7.21 -5.77 19.76
CA ALA A 28 -8.03 -5.64 18.57
C ALA A 28 -9.20 -4.68 18.85
N SER A 29 -9.43 -3.73 17.95
CA SER A 29 -10.43 -2.68 18.15
C SER A 29 -10.95 -2.16 16.82
N THR A 30 -12.14 -1.56 16.84
CA THR A 30 -12.71 -0.92 15.66
C THR A 30 -12.75 0.59 15.86
N ALA A 31 -12.16 1.34 14.94
CA ALA A 31 -12.15 2.79 14.93
C ALA A 31 -13.06 3.35 13.82
N SER A 32 -13.59 4.55 14.03
CA SER A 32 -14.29 5.33 12.99
C SER A 32 -13.35 6.39 12.42
N ILE A 33 -13.06 6.29 11.12
CA ILE A 33 -12.11 7.14 10.41
C ILE A 33 -12.87 8.09 9.49
N HIS A 34 -12.72 9.39 9.76
CA HIS A 34 -13.47 10.45 9.06
C HIS A 34 -12.68 11.11 7.92
N PHE A 35 -11.37 10.85 7.81
CA PHE A 35 -10.46 11.52 6.86
C PHE A 35 -10.67 13.04 6.82
N SER A 36 -10.63 13.71 7.98
CA SER A 36 -10.90 15.16 8.08
C SER A 36 -12.28 15.57 7.53
N SER A 37 -13.30 14.75 7.81
CA SER A 37 -14.69 14.92 7.36
C SER A 37 -14.88 14.81 5.84
N LEU A 38 -13.92 14.21 5.12
CA LEU A 38 -14.07 13.90 3.70
C LEU A 38 -15.01 12.70 3.47
N LEU A 39 -15.34 11.90 4.49
CA LEU A 39 -16.30 10.81 4.41
C LEU A 39 -17.54 11.04 5.27
N SER A 40 -18.69 10.70 4.72
CA SER A 40 -19.98 10.60 5.42
C SER A 40 -20.82 9.51 4.75
N PRO A 41 -21.03 8.33 5.37
CA PRO A 41 -20.56 7.93 6.71
C PRO A 41 -19.03 7.73 6.80
N PRO A 42 -18.43 7.71 8.01
CA PRO A 42 -17.01 7.40 8.18
C PRO A 42 -16.69 5.94 7.82
N LEU A 43 -15.42 5.67 7.53
CA LEU A 43 -14.89 4.31 7.40
C LEU A 43 -14.82 3.66 8.78
N LEU A 44 -15.40 2.49 8.94
CA LEU A 44 -15.19 1.64 10.11
C LEU A 44 -13.99 0.73 9.84
N LEU A 45 -12.91 0.88 10.60
CA LEU A 45 -11.70 0.08 10.43
C LEU A 45 -11.45 -0.78 11.67
N HIS A 46 -11.51 -2.09 11.50
CA HIS A 46 -11.02 -3.03 12.50
C HIS A 46 -9.50 -3.17 12.37
N GLU A 47 -8.81 -2.97 13.48
CA GLU A 47 -7.37 -3.16 13.64
C GLU A 47 -7.13 -4.38 14.53
N ASP A 48 -6.29 -5.30 14.06
CA ASP A 48 -5.86 -6.50 14.79
C ASP A 48 -4.42 -6.88 14.38
N LEU A 49 -3.49 -6.76 15.32
CA LEU A 49 -2.06 -7.05 15.11
C LEU A 49 -1.70 -8.54 15.22
N ALA A 50 -2.66 -9.43 15.50
CA ALA A 50 -2.41 -10.86 15.69
C ALA A 50 -1.65 -11.52 14.52
N ASN A 51 -1.94 -11.07 13.29
CA ASN A 51 -1.37 -11.65 12.07
C ASN A 51 -0.30 -10.78 11.41
N GLY A 52 0.16 -9.71 12.05
CA GLY A 52 1.26 -8.89 11.54
C GLY A 52 0.99 -7.38 11.57
N CYS A 53 2.00 -6.61 11.18
CA CYS A 53 2.00 -5.15 11.32
C CYS A 53 1.04 -4.41 10.38
N GLY A 54 0.56 -5.08 9.32
CA GLY A 54 -0.52 -4.58 8.44
C GLY A 54 -1.88 -4.51 9.13
N GLY A 55 -1.99 -5.11 10.32
CA GLY A 55 -3.19 -5.11 11.15
C GLY A 55 -3.57 -3.78 11.80
N GLN A 56 -2.85 -2.70 11.54
CA GLN A 56 -3.13 -1.39 12.13
C GLN A 56 -3.14 -0.29 11.08
N LEU A 57 -3.70 0.85 11.46
CA LEU A 57 -3.64 2.07 10.68
C LEU A 57 -2.21 2.65 10.67
N TRP A 58 -1.72 2.94 9.47
CA TRP A 58 -0.44 3.61 9.26
C TRP A 58 -0.63 5.06 8.77
N PRO A 59 0.19 6.03 9.24
CA PRO A 59 0.02 7.44 8.86
C PRO A 59 0.11 7.72 7.36
N ALA A 60 0.92 6.96 6.61
CA ALA A 60 1.01 7.11 5.15
C ALA A 60 -0.31 6.77 4.44
N GLY A 61 -1.08 5.80 4.96
CA GLY A 61 -2.40 5.48 4.43
C GLY A 61 -3.42 6.59 4.68
N MET A 62 -3.34 7.29 5.83
CA MET A 62 -4.17 8.47 6.08
C MET A 62 -3.89 9.60 5.10
N VAL A 63 -2.60 9.91 4.87
CA VAL A 63 -2.19 10.93 3.90
C VAL A 63 -2.67 10.57 2.49
N LEU A 64 -2.41 9.33 2.05
CA LEU A 64 -2.80 8.89 0.72
C LEU A 64 -4.33 8.91 0.53
N ALA A 65 -5.09 8.36 1.47
CA ALA A 65 -6.55 8.33 1.38
C ALA A 65 -7.15 9.75 1.36
N GLN A 66 -6.68 10.66 2.24
CA GLN A 66 -7.13 12.05 2.24
C GLN A 66 -6.82 12.74 0.92
N HIS A 67 -5.62 12.53 0.37
CA HIS A 67 -5.23 13.09 -0.91
C HIS A 67 -6.20 12.65 -2.03
N ILE A 68 -6.43 11.34 -2.16
CA ILE A 68 -7.33 10.80 -3.18
C ILE A 68 -8.76 11.34 -3.00
N LEU A 69 -9.29 11.32 -1.77
CA LEU A 69 -10.63 11.80 -1.45
C LEU A 69 -10.85 13.30 -1.69
N ARG A 70 -9.77 14.08 -1.62
CA ARG A 70 -9.79 15.54 -1.77
C ARG A 70 -9.63 15.98 -3.22
N TYR A 71 -8.68 15.39 -3.95
CA TYR A 71 -8.29 15.89 -5.28
C TYR A 71 -8.74 15.00 -6.44
N HIS A 72 -9.10 13.73 -6.19
CA HIS A 72 -9.41 12.77 -7.24
C HIS A 72 -10.82 12.19 -7.15
N ARG A 73 -11.62 12.59 -6.15
CA ARG A 73 -12.98 12.06 -5.91
C ARG A 73 -13.79 11.88 -7.18
N ASP A 74 -13.99 12.95 -7.95
CA ASP A 74 -14.89 12.93 -9.11
C ASP A 74 -14.22 12.36 -10.37
N GLY A 75 -12.90 12.21 -10.36
CA GLY A 75 -12.11 11.71 -11.49
C GLY A 75 -11.91 10.20 -11.52
N LEU A 76 -12.36 9.47 -10.51
CA LEU A 76 -12.13 8.02 -10.37
C LEU A 76 -13.28 7.14 -10.85
N LYS A 77 -14.29 7.72 -11.50
CA LYS A 77 -15.50 6.99 -11.89
C LYS A 77 -15.22 5.72 -12.70
N GLU A 78 -14.40 5.84 -13.74
CA GLU A 78 -14.02 4.73 -14.63
C GLU A 78 -12.65 4.12 -14.27
N ALA A 79 -12.08 4.49 -13.11
CA ALA A 79 -10.78 3.98 -12.70
C ALA A 79 -10.83 2.48 -12.43
N ARG A 80 -9.74 1.79 -12.76
CA ARG A 80 -9.50 0.38 -12.41
C ARG A 80 -8.41 0.39 -11.35
N ILE A 81 -8.82 0.15 -10.11
CA ILE A 81 -8.01 0.43 -8.92
C ILE A 81 -7.49 -0.87 -8.31
N LEU A 82 -6.19 -0.88 -7.99
CA LEU A 82 -5.53 -1.89 -7.17
C LEU A 82 -4.77 -1.22 -6.02
N GLU A 83 -5.00 -1.65 -4.78
CA GLU A 83 -4.17 -1.29 -3.63
C GLU A 83 -3.16 -2.41 -3.33
N LEU A 84 -1.88 -2.06 -3.17
CA LEU A 84 -0.80 -2.97 -2.76
C LEU A 84 -0.47 -2.77 -1.28
N GLY A 85 -0.30 -3.87 -0.55
CA GLY A 85 0.04 -3.82 0.88
C GLY A 85 -1.06 -3.15 1.69
N ALA A 86 -2.31 -3.52 1.43
CA ALA A 86 -3.48 -2.84 1.96
C ALA A 86 -3.63 -2.99 3.49
N GLY A 87 -3.05 -4.03 4.10
CA GLY A 87 -3.23 -4.36 5.50
C GLY A 87 -4.71 -4.53 5.84
N GLY A 88 -5.28 -3.63 6.64
CA GLY A 88 -6.72 -3.58 6.91
C GLY A 88 -7.59 -2.94 5.82
N GLY A 89 -7.01 -2.43 4.73
CA GLY A 89 -7.72 -1.79 3.61
C GLY A 89 -8.02 -0.30 3.80
N LEU A 90 -7.27 0.42 4.65
CA LEU A 90 -7.57 1.82 4.99
C LEU A 90 -7.77 2.72 3.76
N VAL A 91 -6.89 2.63 2.76
CA VAL A 91 -6.93 3.54 1.60
C VAL A 91 -8.01 3.09 0.63
N GLY A 92 -7.98 1.83 0.19
CA GLY A 92 -8.94 1.30 -0.78
C GLY A 92 -10.38 1.38 -0.31
N LEU A 93 -10.66 1.03 0.97
CA LEU A 93 -12.00 1.15 1.54
C LEU A 93 -12.43 2.61 1.72
N GLY A 94 -11.50 3.50 2.06
CA GLY A 94 -11.76 4.94 2.12
C GLY A 94 -12.15 5.51 0.75
N VAL A 95 -11.37 5.18 -0.28
CA VAL A 95 -11.62 5.56 -1.68
C VAL A 95 -12.95 4.99 -2.14
N ALA A 96 -13.22 3.71 -1.85
CA ALA A 96 -14.49 3.09 -2.15
C ALA A 96 -15.64 3.91 -1.51
N LEU A 97 -15.60 4.21 -0.23
CA LEU A 97 -16.70 4.94 0.43
C LEU A 97 -16.92 6.36 -0.12
N GLY A 98 -15.85 7.03 -0.53
CA GLY A 98 -15.92 8.46 -0.88
C GLY A 98 -15.98 8.79 -2.36
N CYS A 99 -15.60 7.86 -3.24
CA CYS A 99 -15.48 8.09 -4.68
C CYS A 99 -16.49 7.24 -5.47
N PRO A 100 -17.05 7.74 -6.59
CA PRO A 100 -18.06 7.06 -7.40
C PRO A 100 -17.43 6.06 -8.37
N VAL A 101 -16.59 5.14 -7.89
CA VAL A 101 -15.90 4.13 -8.71
C VAL A 101 -16.91 3.08 -9.21
N GLU A 102 -17.00 2.88 -10.53
CA GLU A 102 -17.93 1.91 -11.14
C GLU A 102 -17.31 0.52 -11.32
N ASN A 103 -15.98 0.43 -11.47
CA ASN A 103 -15.28 -0.86 -11.53
C ASN A 103 -15.06 -1.44 -10.13
N ALA A 104 -14.88 -2.77 -10.05
CA ALA A 104 -14.38 -3.41 -8.84
C ALA A 104 -12.99 -2.84 -8.46
N LEU A 105 -12.84 -2.47 -7.20
CA LEU A 105 -11.58 -2.07 -6.58
C LEU A 105 -10.97 -3.29 -5.90
N TYR A 106 -9.74 -3.64 -6.23
CA TYR A 106 -9.05 -4.73 -5.53
C TYR A 106 -8.13 -4.16 -4.45
N ILE A 107 -8.20 -4.74 -3.26
CA ILE A 107 -7.22 -4.51 -2.20
C ILE A 107 -6.39 -5.78 -2.04
N SER A 108 -5.07 -5.64 -1.99
CA SER A 108 -4.17 -6.79 -2.00
C SER A 108 -3.08 -6.73 -0.94
N ASP A 109 -2.75 -7.89 -0.41
CA ASP A 109 -1.70 -8.11 0.57
C ASP A 109 -1.30 -9.61 0.56
N GLN A 110 -0.47 -10.03 1.52
CA GLN A 110 -0.14 -11.43 1.77
C GLN A 110 -1.34 -12.18 2.39
N GLU A 111 -1.32 -13.52 2.27
CA GLU A 111 -2.37 -14.44 2.74
C GLU A 111 -2.83 -14.16 4.18
N ASN A 112 -1.89 -13.89 5.09
CA ASN A 112 -2.17 -13.63 6.52
C ASN A 112 -3.01 -12.37 6.77
N MET A 113 -3.17 -11.50 5.77
CA MET A 113 -4.00 -10.30 5.87
C MET A 113 -5.38 -10.45 5.23
N LEU A 114 -5.65 -11.55 4.51
CA LEU A 114 -6.89 -11.73 3.76
C LEU A 114 -8.13 -11.65 4.66
N ASP A 115 -8.14 -12.38 5.77
CA ASP A 115 -9.24 -12.38 6.75
C ASP A 115 -9.56 -10.97 7.29
N LEU A 116 -8.52 -10.15 7.53
CA LEU A 116 -8.72 -8.79 8.04
C LEU A 116 -9.31 -7.87 6.96
N MET A 117 -8.80 -7.98 5.73
CA MET A 117 -9.33 -7.24 4.58
C MET A 117 -10.81 -7.57 4.36
N GLU A 118 -11.16 -8.86 4.32
CA GLU A 118 -12.55 -9.33 4.16
C GLU A 118 -13.45 -8.81 5.28
N LYS A 119 -13.00 -8.91 6.53
CA LYS A 119 -13.73 -8.38 7.70
C LYS A 119 -14.03 -6.89 7.55
N ASN A 120 -13.06 -6.10 7.11
CA ASN A 120 -13.24 -4.66 6.94
C ASN A 120 -14.09 -4.30 5.72
N VAL A 121 -14.05 -5.08 4.63
CA VAL A 121 -14.99 -4.97 3.51
C VAL A 121 -16.42 -5.18 3.98
N ILE A 122 -16.68 -6.26 4.73
CA ILE A 122 -18.01 -6.60 5.27
C ILE A 122 -18.49 -5.53 6.24
N LEU A 123 -17.61 -5.06 7.13
CA LEU A 123 -17.93 -4.05 8.15
C LEU A 123 -18.46 -2.75 7.53
N ASN A 124 -18.02 -2.42 6.31
CA ASN A 124 -18.44 -1.21 5.58
C ASN A 124 -19.47 -1.49 4.47
N LYS A 125 -19.97 -2.73 4.36
CA LYS A 125 -20.95 -3.16 3.34
C LYS A 125 -20.44 -2.95 1.91
N LEU A 126 -19.16 -3.23 1.67
CA LEU A 126 -18.48 -2.98 0.40
C LEU A 126 -18.29 -4.23 -0.47
N GLN A 127 -18.90 -5.38 -0.11
CA GLN A 127 -18.69 -6.67 -0.80
C GLN A 127 -19.00 -6.64 -2.30
N SER A 128 -19.87 -5.74 -2.76
CA SER A 128 -20.21 -5.63 -4.20
C SER A 128 -19.28 -4.68 -4.98
N ARG A 129 -18.27 -4.12 -4.32
CA ARG A 129 -17.44 -3.01 -4.86
C ARG A 129 -15.95 -3.17 -4.57
N VAL A 130 -15.60 -3.87 -3.49
CA VAL A 130 -14.22 -4.10 -3.07
C VAL A 130 -13.98 -5.59 -2.93
N GLU A 131 -12.94 -6.09 -3.59
CA GLU A 131 -12.55 -7.49 -3.59
C GLU A 131 -11.14 -7.64 -3.00
N PRO A 132 -10.99 -8.26 -1.82
CA PRO A 132 -9.69 -8.66 -1.31
C PRO A 132 -9.06 -9.74 -2.18
N LEU A 133 -7.75 -9.66 -2.43
CA LEU A 133 -7.00 -10.73 -3.09
C LEU A 133 -5.59 -10.87 -2.52
N VAL A 134 -4.99 -12.04 -2.73
CA VAL A 134 -3.60 -12.31 -2.34
C VAL A 134 -2.66 -11.90 -3.47
N LEU A 135 -1.68 -11.06 -3.15
CA LEU A 135 -0.62 -10.65 -4.06
C LEU A 135 0.69 -10.50 -3.29
N ASN A 136 1.57 -11.48 -3.44
CA ASN A 136 2.91 -11.43 -2.89
C ASN A 136 3.84 -10.69 -3.86
N TRP A 137 4.60 -9.73 -3.35
CA TRP A 137 5.50 -8.96 -4.20
C TRP A 137 6.61 -9.85 -4.79
N GLY A 138 6.94 -9.60 -6.05
CA GLY A 138 7.97 -10.33 -6.80
C GLY A 138 7.47 -11.61 -7.48
N GLU A 139 6.28 -12.10 -7.11
CA GLU A 139 5.63 -13.24 -7.76
C GLU A 139 4.95 -12.81 -9.09
N PRO A 140 4.50 -13.76 -9.93
CA PRO A 140 3.60 -13.43 -11.04
C PRO A 140 2.33 -12.73 -10.55
N LEU A 141 1.84 -11.74 -11.30
CA LEU A 141 0.59 -11.05 -10.96
C LEU A 141 -0.58 -12.03 -11.08
N PRO A 142 -1.56 -12.00 -10.16
CA PRO A 142 -2.78 -12.79 -10.28
C PRO A 142 -3.52 -12.53 -11.60
N ASP A 143 -4.13 -13.56 -12.19
CA ASP A 143 -4.84 -13.44 -13.47
C ASP A 143 -5.92 -12.35 -13.44
N VAL A 144 -6.63 -12.22 -12.31
CA VAL A 144 -7.64 -11.17 -12.12
C VAL A 144 -7.02 -9.77 -12.19
N THR A 145 -5.82 -9.58 -11.64
CA THR A 145 -5.08 -8.31 -11.70
C THR A 145 -4.66 -8.00 -13.14
N VAL A 146 -4.17 -9.02 -13.86
CA VAL A 146 -3.79 -8.87 -15.28
C VAL A 146 -5.00 -8.52 -16.14
N GLN A 147 -6.13 -9.20 -15.94
CA GLN A 147 -7.38 -8.95 -16.64
C GLN A 147 -7.97 -7.57 -16.31
N GLN A 148 -7.91 -7.16 -15.03
CA GLN A 148 -8.37 -5.85 -14.61
C GLN A 148 -7.53 -4.73 -15.24
N CYS A 149 -6.23 -4.96 -15.46
CA CYS A 149 -5.32 -3.99 -16.08
C CYS A 149 -5.41 -2.61 -15.37
N PRO A 150 -5.05 -2.53 -14.08
CA PRO A 150 -5.30 -1.35 -13.25
C PRO A 150 -4.56 -0.12 -13.79
N ASN A 151 -5.27 1.02 -13.88
CA ASN A 151 -4.69 2.30 -14.26
C ASN A 151 -4.45 3.24 -13.08
N VAL A 152 -4.95 2.89 -11.88
CA VAL A 152 -4.66 3.59 -10.64
C VAL A 152 -4.20 2.56 -9.61
N ILE A 153 -2.95 2.69 -9.17
CA ILE A 153 -2.38 1.82 -8.15
C ILE A 153 -2.17 2.65 -6.88
N LEU A 154 -2.60 2.13 -5.74
CA LEU A 154 -2.42 2.75 -4.44
C LEU A 154 -1.41 1.94 -3.63
N ALA A 155 -0.43 2.61 -3.02
CA ALA A 155 0.55 1.95 -2.16
C ALA A 155 0.90 2.86 -0.99
N ALA A 156 0.54 2.44 0.22
CA ALA A 156 0.76 3.18 1.45
C ALA A 156 1.63 2.38 2.43
N ASP A 157 2.74 2.99 2.85
CA ASP A 157 3.68 2.47 3.84
C ASP A 157 4.33 1.11 3.49
N CYS A 158 4.42 0.76 2.21
CA CYS A 158 5.05 -0.47 1.73
C CYS A 158 6.59 -0.51 1.89
N VAL A 159 7.22 0.60 2.32
CA VAL A 159 8.68 0.72 2.49
C VAL A 159 9.06 0.64 3.96
N TYR A 160 9.15 -0.58 4.49
CA TYR A 160 9.51 -0.81 5.89
C TYR A 160 10.44 -2.00 6.14
N PHE A 161 10.52 -2.96 5.21
CA PHE A 161 11.35 -4.16 5.28
C PHE A 161 12.27 -4.24 4.06
N GLU A 162 13.58 -4.04 4.26
CA GLU A 162 14.54 -3.85 3.17
C GLU A 162 14.65 -5.05 2.22
N PRO A 163 14.62 -6.32 2.68
CA PRO A 163 14.62 -7.47 1.78
C PRO A 163 13.45 -7.51 0.79
N ALA A 164 12.32 -6.86 1.10
CA ALA A 164 11.16 -6.79 0.20
C ALA A 164 11.27 -5.68 -0.85
N PHE A 165 12.23 -4.76 -0.74
CA PHE A 165 12.35 -3.62 -1.67
C PHE A 165 12.52 -4.03 -3.14
N PRO A 166 13.39 -5.00 -3.50
CA PRO A 166 13.50 -5.43 -4.89
C PRO A 166 12.22 -6.09 -5.41
N LEU A 167 11.53 -6.85 -4.56
CA LEU A 167 10.29 -7.55 -4.89
C LEU A 167 9.15 -6.55 -5.16
N LEU A 168 9.03 -5.52 -4.32
CA LEU A 168 8.07 -4.43 -4.54
C LEU A 168 8.38 -3.68 -5.84
N LEU A 169 9.64 -3.33 -6.10
CA LEU A 169 10.02 -2.65 -7.34
C LEU A 169 9.68 -3.46 -8.60
N ASP A 170 9.91 -4.76 -8.57
CA ASP A 170 9.54 -5.69 -9.66
C ASP A 170 8.02 -5.73 -9.87
N THR A 171 7.25 -5.78 -8.78
CA THR A 171 5.78 -5.74 -8.84
C THR A 171 5.25 -4.43 -9.43
N LEU A 172 5.79 -3.28 -9.01
CA LEU A 172 5.42 -1.97 -9.54
C LEU A 172 5.74 -1.84 -11.03
N GLU A 173 6.86 -2.40 -11.48
CA GLU A 173 7.25 -2.44 -12.89
C GLU A 173 6.26 -3.28 -13.72
N LYS A 174 5.96 -4.51 -13.27
CA LYS A 174 4.96 -5.38 -13.91
C LYS A 174 3.60 -4.70 -14.04
N LEU A 175 3.13 -3.98 -13.01
CA LEU A 175 1.85 -3.28 -13.03
C LEU A 175 1.84 -2.11 -14.03
N LEU A 176 2.92 -1.33 -14.10
CA LEU A 176 3.05 -0.25 -15.09
C LEU A 176 3.22 -0.77 -16.53
N ASP A 177 3.71 -1.99 -16.70
CA ASP A 177 3.80 -2.65 -18.01
C ASP A 177 2.44 -3.17 -18.51
N LEU A 178 1.48 -3.44 -17.61
CA LEU A 178 0.12 -3.82 -18.00
C LEU A 178 -0.64 -2.66 -18.67
N CYS A 179 -0.45 -1.44 -18.17
CA CYS A 179 -1.25 -0.27 -18.56
C CYS A 179 -0.35 0.97 -18.71
N ASN A 180 -0.13 1.42 -19.95
CA ASN A 180 0.85 2.47 -20.27
C ASN A 180 0.55 3.84 -19.63
N ASP A 181 -0.71 4.15 -19.41
CA ASP A 181 -1.20 5.38 -18.77
C ASP A 181 -1.40 5.23 -17.25
N ALA A 182 -1.01 4.09 -16.66
CA ALA A 182 -1.17 3.88 -15.24
C ALA A 182 -0.34 4.84 -14.39
N VAL A 183 -0.91 5.20 -13.24
CA VAL A 183 -0.25 5.98 -12.20
C VAL A 183 -0.29 5.22 -10.89
N ILE A 184 0.86 5.12 -10.22
CA ILE A 184 0.94 4.64 -8.84
C ILE A 184 1.00 5.85 -7.93
N TYR A 185 0.05 5.97 -7.00
CA TYR A 185 0.14 6.89 -5.88
C TYR A 185 0.83 6.19 -4.70
N PHE A 186 2.00 6.70 -4.34
CA PHE A 186 2.91 6.05 -3.42
C PHE A 186 3.19 6.95 -2.22
N CYS A 187 2.71 6.57 -1.05
CA CYS A 187 3.00 7.27 0.20
C CYS A 187 3.81 6.39 1.15
N PHE A 188 4.85 6.93 1.77
CA PHE A 188 5.59 6.20 2.81
C PHE A 188 6.10 7.15 3.89
N LYS A 189 6.34 6.61 5.09
CA LYS A 189 7.05 7.32 6.15
C LYS A 189 8.52 6.93 6.12
N LYS A 190 9.41 7.91 5.95
CA LYS A 190 10.86 7.72 6.11
C LYS A 190 11.18 7.50 7.58
N ARG A 191 11.62 6.29 7.90
CA ARG A 191 12.06 5.88 9.24
C ARG A 191 13.56 5.63 9.28
N ARG A 192 14.11 5.11 8.19
CA ARG A 192 15.50 4.67 8.09
C ARG A 192 16.17 5.22 6.82
N ARG A 193 17.50 5.13 6.78
CA ARG A 193 18.27 5.49 5.58
C ARG A 193 17.95 4.57 4.40
N ALA A 194 17.70 3.29 4.67
CA ALA A 194 17.32 2.28 3.69
C ALA A 194 16.06 2.68 2.88
N ASP A 195 15.09 3.33 3.51
CA ASP A 195 13.86 3.77 2.84
C ASP A 195 14.16 4.75 1.69
N MET A 196 15.19 5.57 1.83
CA MET A 196 15.65 6.46 0.75
C MET A 196 16.43 5.70 -0.33
N GLN A 197 17.03 4.56 0.00
CA GLN A 197 17.66 3.68 -0.97
C GLN A 197 16.62 3.00 -1.88
N PHE A 198 15.44 2.63 -1.34
CA PHE A 198 14.29 2.24 -2.16
C PHE A 198 13.96 3.34 -3.17
N MET A 199 13.75 4.59 -2.73
CA MET A 199 13.44 5.71 -3.62
C MET A 199 14.53 5.97 -4.66
N LYS A 200 15.81 5.83 -4.29
CA LYS A 200 16.93 5.96 -5.24
C LYS A 200 16.88 4.89 -6.33
N ASN A 201 16.51 3.65 -5.99
CA ASN A 201 16.36 2.57 -6.96
C ASN A 201 15.09 2.74 -7.80
N ALA A 202 13.98 3.16 -7.19
CA ALA A 202 12.73 3.48 -7.88
C ALA A 202 12.93 4.55 -8.97
N LYS A 203 13.67 5.63 -8.68
CA LYS A 203 14.00 6.69 -9.65
C LYS A 203 14.79 6.20 -10.88
N LYS A 204 15.46 5.05 -10.79
CA LYS A 204 16.14 4.44 -11.96
C LYS A 204 15.13 3.77 -12.90
N LYS A 205 14.02 3.25 -12.37
CA LYS A 205 13.00 2.51 -13.13
C LYS A 205 11.81 3.37 -13.56
N PHE A 206 11.42 4.35 -12.74
CA PHE A 206 10.17 5.10 -12.92
C PHE A 206 10.40 6.61 -13.06
N VAL A 207 9.45 7.30 -13.66
CA VAL A 207 9.29 8.75 -13.52
C VAL A 207 8.59 8.97 -12.18
N ILE A 208 9.27 9.68 -11.27
CA ILE A 208 8.77 9.92 -9.91
C ILE A 208 8.63 11.41 -9.67
N GLU A 209 7.41 11.83 -9.38
CA GLU A 209 7.03 13.22 -9.12
C GLU A 209 6.47 13.32 -7.71
N GLU A 210 6.87 14.35 -6.97
CA GLU A 210 6.29 14.62 -5.66
C GLU A 210 4.94 15.31 -5.82
N VAL A 211 3.95 14.86 -5.07
CA VAL A 211 2.58 15.32 -5.21
C VAL A 211 2.36 16.63 -4.47
N GLU A 212 1.64 17.55 -5.10
CA GLU A 212 1.17 18.77 -4.45
C GLU A 212 -0.02 18.45 -3.52
N ASP A 213 0.07 18.91 -2.27
CA ASP A 213 -1.00 18.79 -1.30
C ASP A 213 -0.94 19.96 -0.32
N GLN A 214 -2.08 20.54 0.02
CA GLN A 214 -2.20 21.59 1.05
C GLN A 214 -1.56 21.19 2.38
N ASP A 215 -1.61 19.90 2.75
CA ASP A 215 -1.11 19.40 4.03
C ASP A 215 0.36 18.94 3.95
N ARG A 216 1.02 19.10 2.79
CA ARG A 216 2.39 18.62 2.54
C ARG A 216 3.40 19.12 3.56
N SER A 217 3.36 20.41 3.88
CA SER A 217 4.28 20.98 4.86
C SER A 217 4.15 20.33 6.25
N THR A 218 2.95 19.88 6.61
CA THR A 218 2.66 19.19 7.87
C THR A 218 3.20 17.77 7.84
N PHE A 219 2.74 16.96 6.87
CA PHE A 219 3.14 15.54 6.85
C PHE A 219 4.63 15.34 6.51
N SER A 220 5.26 16.24 5.74
CA SER A 220 6.71 16.19 5.49
C SER A 220 7.54 16.44 6.76
N ARG A 221 7.06 17.27 7.70
CA ARG A 221 7.72 17.44 9.02
C ARG A 221 7.63 16.17 9.87
N GLU A 222 6.60 15.36 9.64
CA GLU A 222 6.44 14.04 10.24
C GLU A 222 7.19 12.93 9.47
N GLY A 223 7.96 13.29 8.44
CA GLY A 223 8.73 12.36 7.63
C GLY A 223 7.90 11.53 6.66
N LEU A 224 6.67 11.95 6.35
CA LEU A 224 5.83 11.34 5.33
C LEU A 224 6.05 12.02 3.98
N PHE A 225 6.02 11.22 2.92
CA PHE A 225 6.21 11.71 1.56
C PHE A 225 5.21 11.04 0.63
N LEU A 226 4.63 11.81 -0.28
CA LEU A 226 3.65 11.36 -1.26
C LEU A 226 4.17 11.65 -2.67
N TYR A 227 4.20 10.62 -3.50
CA TYR A 227 4.71 10.66 -4.87
C TYR A 227 3.75 9.99 -5.84
N THR A 228 3.85 10.34 -7.12
CA THR A 228 3.35 9.51 -8.22
C THR A 228 4.50 8.80 -8.91
N PHE A 229 4.33 7.51 -9.24
CA PHE A 229 5.26 6.77 -10.09
C PHE A 229 4.56 6.46 -11.41
N LYS A 230 5.26 6.69 -12.52
CA LYS A 230 4.80 6.40 -13.89
C LYS A 230 5.90 5.68 -14.66
N ARG A 231 5.51 4.99 -15.73
CA ARG A 231 6.45 4.34 -16.65
C ARG A 231 7.42 5.37 -17.25
N LYS A 232 8.70 5.00 -17.40
CA LYS A 232 9.64 5.79 -18.20
C LYS A 232 9.34 5.58 -19.68
N SER A 233 9.23 6.69 -20.41
CA SER A 233 9.22 6.68 -21.88
C SER A 233 10.50 6.09 -22.46
#